data_AF-A0A023BUZ5-F1
#
_entry.id   AF-A0A023BUZ5-F1
#
_cell.length_a   1.000
_cell.length_b   1.000
_cell.length_c   1.000
_cell.angle_alpha   90.00
_cell.angle_beta   90.00
_cell.angle_gamma   90.00
#
_symmetry.space_group_name_H-M   'P 1'
#
loop_
_entity.id
_entity.type
_entity.pdbx_description
1 polymer ?
#
loop_
_entity_poly.entity_id
_entity_poly.type
_entity_poly.pdbx_seq_one_letter_code
_entity_poly.pdbx_strand_id
1 'polypeptide(L)'
;MIGHTESFKNLKKEQQRILDFTVLVCYAVPNLKKSIKGFKEKVPNYEKLANPDYFKETADIGRLESLSGKYKENLSKYTLLSAFSFFESYFRDVVNELIEFHGGKSEFIETVKNRHRTFLQNQNSTIIESKKKLNEPLKKIKWEKYQKHIKILDDEPNYRHPSELLATYGLKYFIESVVGNGFKSVMIPEILEYGLGLDMSEKVNKHPDLIDKNLKETFDIMRDLRNSIGHGNPHSIGFEKVMDLIRFLRHFSLKIDEHLTNNFFILERSR
;
A
#
# COMPACT_ATOMS: atom_id res chain seq x y z
N MET A 1 -21.59 -5.78 7.39
CA MET A 1 -20.12 -5.89 7.48
C MET A 1 -19.55 -4.99 6.40
N ILE A 2 -18.55 -4.16 6.71
CA ILE A 2 -17.88 -3.34 5.69
C ILE A 2 -17.17 -4.31 4.75
N GLY A 3 -17.66 -4.42 3.51
CA GLY A 3 -17.08 -5.34 2.53
C GLY A 3 -15.74 -4.84 1.99
N HIS A 4 -15.65 -3.53 1.75
CA HIS A 4 -14.44 -2.83 1.28
C HIS A 4 -14.50 -1.36 1.70
N THR A 5 -13.35 -0.75 1.97
CA THR A 5 -13.24 0.70 2.25
C THR A 5 -13.57 1.54 1.02
N GLU A 6 -13.99 2.80 1.22
CA GLU A 6 -14.22 3.72 0.10
C GLU A 6 -12.89 4.05 -0.60
N SER A 7 -11.80 4.16 0.17
CA SER A 7 -10.44 4.35 -0.34
C SER A 7 -10.04 3.24 -1.32
N PHE A 8 -10.32 1.98 -1.00
CA PHE A 8 -10.03 0.86 -1.90
C PHE A 8 -10.89 0.89 -3.17
N LYS A 9 -12.18 1.23 -3.07
CA LYS A 9 -13.07 1.37 -4.24
C LYS A 9 -12.55 2.43 -5.21
N ASN A 10 -12.06 3.55 -4.69
CA ASN A 10 -11.44 4.61 -5.48
C ASN A 10 -10.16 4.14 -6.17
N LEU A 11 -9.27 3.44 -5.44
CA LEU A 11 -8.07 2.85 -6.03
C LEU A 11 -8.40 1.92 -7.19
N LYS A 12 -9.36 1.01 -7.01
CA LYS A 12 -9.77 0.04 -8.02
C LYS A 12 -10.23 0.73 -9.31
N LYS A 13 -10.99 1.82 -9.17
CA LYS A 13 -11.44 2.64 -10.30
C LYS A 13 -10.28 3.28 -11.05
N GLU A 14 -9.34 3.90 -10.33
CA GLU A 14 -8.20 4.59 -10.94
C GLU A 14 -7.19 3.61 -11.58
N GLN A 15 -6.94 2.46 -10.94
CA GLN A 15 -6.12 1.40 -11.54
C GLN A 15 -6.75 0.85 -12.82
N GLN A 16 -8.08 0.64 -12.84
CA GLN A 16 -8.76 0.18 -14.05
C GLN A 16 -8.68 1.22 -15.17
N ARG A 17 -8.85 2.52 -14.86
CA ARG A 17 -8.70 3.61 -15.84
C ARG A 17 -7.33 3.63 -16.51
N ILE A 18 -6.25 3.46 -15.74
CA ILE A 18 -4.90 3.36 -16.31
C ILE A 18 -4.80 2.13 -17.21
N LEU A 19 -5.29 0.97 -16.77
CA LEU A 19 -5.22 -0.26 -17.55
C LEU A 19 -5.99 -0.14 -18.88
N ASP A 20 -7.19 0.44 -18.85
CA ASP A 20 -8.00 0.70 -20.04
C ASP A 20 -7.26 1.62 -21.02
N PHE A 21 -6.64 2.69 -20.51
CA PHE A 21 -5.82 3.58 -21.33
C PHE A 21 -4.60 2.86 -21.92
N THR A 22 -3.92 2.03 -21.13
CA THR A 22 -2.79 1.22 -21.57
C THR A 22 -3.20 0.24 -22.67
N VAL A 23 -4.36 -0.39 -22.55
CA VAL A 23 -4.93 -1.24 -23.61
C VAL A 23 -5.22 -0.42 -24.87
N LEU A 24 -5.87 0.74 -24.73
CA LEU A 24 -6.15 1.63 -25.85
C LEU A 24 -4.88 2.00 -26.62
N VAL A 25 -3.81 2.41 -25.93
CA VAL A 25 -2.52 2.74 -26.55
C VAL A 25 -1.90 1.50 -27.25
N CYS A 26 -2.01 0.32 -26.64
CA CYS A 26 -1.54 -0.93 -27.23
C CYS A 26 -2.30 -1.33 -28.51
N TYR A 27 -3.54 -0.87 -28.71
CA TYR A 27 -4.25 -1.02 -29.98
C TYR A 27 -3.96 0.13 -30.95
N ALA A 28 -3.90 1.37 -30.45
CA ALA A 28 -3.74 2.57 -31.27
C ALA A 28 -2.38 2.61 -31.99
N VAL A 29 -1.28 2.35 -31.28
CA VAL A 29 0.06 2.51 -31.86
C VAL A 29 0.37 1.47 -32.94
N PRO A 30 0.04 0.17 -32.81
CA PRO A 30 0.18 -0.78 -33.92
C PRO A 30 -0.66 -0.41 -35.14
N ASN A 31 -1.88 0.11 -34.96
CA ASN A 31 -2.70 0.57 -36.08
C ASN A 31 -2.12 1.83 -36.74
N LEU A 32 -1.54 2.74 -35.96
CA LEU A 32 -0.77 3.87 -36.49
C LEU A 32 0.42 3.39 -37.33
N LYS A 33 1.19 2.41 -36.83
CA LYS A 33 2.32 1.81 -37.58
C LYS A 33 1.86 1.19 -38.91
N LYS A 34 0.74 0.46 -38.90
CA LYS A 34 0.14 -0.08 -40.14
C LYS A 34 -0.25 1.03 -41.11
N SER A 35 -0.83 2.11 -40.60
CA SER A 35 -1.27 3.24 -41.42
C SER A 35 -0.10 3.99 -42.04
N ILE A 36 0.97 4.21 -41.28
CA ILE A 36 2.23 4.78 -41.78
C ILE A 36 2.81 3.90 -42.90
N LYS A 37 2.82 2.57 -42.70
CA LYS A 37 3.29 1.63 -43.72
C LYS A 37 2.44 1.71 -45.00
N GLY A 38 1.11 1.66 -44.87
CA GLY A 38 0.19 1.76 -46.01
C GLY A 38 0.34 3.07 -46.77
N PHE A 39 0.54 4.19 -46.07
CA PHE A 39 0.81 5.49 -46.67
C PHE A 39 2.10 5.47 -47.50
N LYS A 40 3.20 4.93 -46.94
CA LYS A 40 4.50 4.82 -47.64
C LYS A 40 4.43 3.91 -48.87
N GLU A 41 3.69 2.81 -48.77
CA GLU A 41 3.50 1.82 -49.84
C GLU A 41 2.42 2.23 -50.86
N LYS A 42 1.77 3.39 -50.67
CA LYS A 42 0.67 3.89 -51.52
C LYS A 42 -0.48 2.88 -51.66
N VAL A 43 -0.81 2.19 -50.57
CA VAL A 43 -1.93 1.24 -50.52
C VAL A 43 -3.25 2.04 -50.60
N PRO A 44 -4.24 1.61 -51.42
CA PRO A 44 -5.55 2.25 -51.48
C PRO A 44 -6.20 2.36 -50.09
N ASN A 45 -6.85 3.50 -49.81
CA ASN A 45 -7.44 3.89 -48.51
C ASN A 45 -6.45 4.31 -47.42
N TYR A 46 -5.16 4.43 -47.74
CA TYR A 46 -4.12 4.98 -46.84
C TYR A 46 -3.50 6.27 -47.38
N GLU A 47 -4.21 7.00 -48.24
CA GLU A 47 -3.70 8.22 -48.89
C GLU A 47 -3.50 9.37 -47.89
N LYS A 48 -4.16 9.32 -46.72
CA LYS A 48 -4.06 10.32 -45.65
C LYS A 48 -4.06 9.63 -44.29
N LEU A 49 -3.24 10.14 -43.37
CA LEU A 49 -3.30 9.77 -41.96
C LEU A 49 -4.36 10.58 -41.22
N ALA A 50 -4.88 10.05 -40.12
CA ALA A 50 -5.78 10.77 -39.24
C ALA A 50 -5.09 12.04 -38.69
N ASN A 51 -5.83 13.14 -38.64
CA ASN A 51 -5.34 14.38 -38.03
C ASN A 51 -5.26 14.21 -36.49
N PRO A 52 -4.25 14.80 -35.84
CA PRO A 52 -4.21 14.84 -34.38
C PRO A 52 -5.41 15.62 -33.82
N ASP A 53 -5.99 15.12 -32.73
CA ASP A 53 -7.17 15.72 -32.08
C ASP A 53 -6.82 17.04 -31.36
N TYR A 54 -5.68 17.06 -30.65
CA TYR A 54 -5.24 18.23 -29.86
C TYR A 54 -4.20 19.12 -30.56
N PHE A 55 -3.34 18.56 -31.42
CA PHE A 55 -2.25 19.32 -32.05
C PHE A 55 -2.72 19.95 -33.37
N LYS A 56 -2.23 21.16 -33.69
CA LYS A 56 -2.67 21.93 -34.88
C LYS A 56 -1.82 21.72 -36.14
N GLU A 57 -0.74 20.95 -36.04
CA GLU A 57 0.24 20.79 -37.13
C GLU A 57 -0.05 19.54 -37.98
N THR A 58 0.29 19.62 -39.27
CA THR A 58 0.27 18.49 -40.20
C THR A 58 1.23 17.39 -39.74
N ALA A 59 0.78 16.14 -39.81
CA ALA A 59 1.52 14.97 -39.34
C ALA A 59 2.86 14.79 -40.10
N ASP A 60 3.98 15.02 -39.40
CA ASP A 60 5.30 14.57 -39.85
C ASP A 60 5.41 13.05 -39.66
N ILE A 61 5.35 12.32 -40.78
CA ILE A 61 5.34 10.86 -40.82
C ILE A 61 6.65 10.26 -40.29
N GLY A 62 7.79 10.88 -40.60
CA GLY A 62 9.09 10.40 -40.13
C GLY A 62 9.21 10.53 -38.61
N ARG A 63 8.71 11.64 -38.06
CA ARG A 63 8.63 11.84 -36.61
C ARG A 63 7.65 10.86 -35.95
N LEU A 64 6.46 10.66 -36.50
CA LEU A 64 5.47 9.72 -35.93
C LEU A 64 5.99 8.28 -35.91
N GLU A 65 6.69 7.85 -36.96
CA GLU A 65 7.32 6.52 -37.01
C GLU A 65 8.36 6.36 -35.89
N SER A 66 9.26 7.34 -35.74
CA SER A 66 10.28 7.35 -34.69
C SER A 66 9.65 7.30 -33.28
N LEU A 67 8.65 8.14 -33.02
CA LEU A 67 7.92 8.16 -31.73
C LEU A 67 7.22 6.83 -31.44
N SER A 68 6.61 6.23 -32.46
CA SER A 68 5.94 4.93 -32.33
C SER A 68 6.91 3.78 -32.01
N GLY A 69 8.21 3.94 -32.27
CA GLY A 69 9.23 2.95 -31.93
C GLY A 69 9.35 2.71 -30.43
N LYS A 70 9.29 3.78 -29.63
CA LYS A 70 9.53 3.76 -28.18
C LYS A 70 8.26 3.72 -27.33
N TYR A 71 7.09 3.55 -27.94
CA TYR A 71 5.82 3.69 -27.23
C TYR A 71 5.67 2.76 -26.04
N LYS A 72 6.10 1.48 -26.14
CA LYS A 72 6.00 0.52 -25.03
C LYS A 72 6.84 0.96 -23.84
N GLU A 73 8.05 1.44 -24.10
CA GLU A 73 8.95 1.92 -23.05
C GLU A 73 8.34 3.12 -22.30
N ASN A 74 7.82 4.10 -23.04
CA ASN A 74 7.18 5.27 -22.44
C ASN A 74 5.89 4.89 -21.71
N LEU A 75 5.06 4.04 -22.32
CA LEU A 75 3.82 3.55 -21.72
C LEU A 75 4.11 2.79 -20.42
N SER A 76 5.13 1.92 -20.40
CA SER A 76 5.59 1.22 -19.19
C SER A 76 5.92 2.21 -18.06
N LYS A 77 6.70 3.26 -18.37
CA LYS A 77 7.09 4.27 -17.38
C LYS A 77 5.89 4.99 -16.80
N TYR A 78 5.01 5.52 -17.65
CA TYR A 78 3.83 6.26 -17.21
C TYR A 78 2.85 5.37 -16.43
N THR A 79 2.61 4.15 -16.91
CA THR A 79 1.72 3.20 -16.23
C THR A 79 2.23 2.87 -14.83
N LEU A 80 3.54 2.62 -14.67
CA LEU A 80 4.14 2.35 -13.37
C LEU A 80 4.06 3.56 -12.42
N LEU A 81 4.41 4.75 -12.92
CA LEU A 81 4.37 6.01 -12.14
C LEU A 81 2.96 6.30 -11.63
N SER A 82 1.96 6.18 -12.49
CA SER A 82 0.57 6.43 -12.14
C SER A 82 0.04 5.37 -11.17
N ALA A 83 0.28 4.09 -11.44
CA ALA A 83 -0.17 3.00 -10.57
C ALA A 83 0.43 3.11 -9.16
N PHE A 84 1.73 3.44 -9.06
CA PHE A 84 2.39 3.66 -7.77
C PHE A 84 1.81 4.86 -7.02
N SER A 85 1.63 5.99 -7.70
CA SER A 85 1.07 7.20 -7.08
C SER A 85 -0.34 6.98 -6.55
N PHE A 86 -1.18 6.24 -7.28
CA PHE A 86 -2.53 5.91 -6.84
C PHE A 86 -2.54 4.99 -5.62
N PHE A 87 -1.64 4.00 -5.60
CA PHE A 87 -1.47 3.15 -4.42
C PHE A 87 -0.98 3.94 -3.19
N GLU A 88 -0.05 4.87 -3.37
CA GLU A 88 0.43 5.73 -2.28
C GLU A 88 -0.69 6.60 -1.70
N SER A 89 -1.53 7.20 -2.56
CA SER A 89 -2.72 7.94 -2.12
C SER A 89 -3.67 7.03 -1.36
N TYR A 90 -4.03 5.88 -1.94
CA TYR A 90 -4.89 4.88 -1.31
C TYR A 90 -4.45 4.54 0.12
N PHE A 91 -3.15 4.28 0.32
CA PHE A 91 -2.66 3.89 1.63
C PHE A 91 -2.86 5.00 2.67
N ARG A 92 -2.62 6.27 2.29
CA ARG A 92 -2.90 7.40 3.19
C ARG A 92 -4.39 7.54 3.45
N ASP A 93 -5.19 7.43 2.39
CA ASP A 93 -6.63 7.63 2.44
C ASP A 93 -7.32 6.56 3.30
N VAL A 94 -6.91 5.28 3.19
CA VAL A 94 -7.49 4.19 3.99
C VAL A 94 -7.12 4.30 5.47
N VAL A 95 -5.92 4.78 5.80
CA VAL A 95 -5.53 5.04 7.19
C VAL A 95 -6.30 6.24 7.75
N ASN A 96 -6.52 7.29 6.95
CA ASN A 96 -7.39 8.40 7.35
C ASN A 96 -8.82 7.93 7.57
N GLU A 97 -9.37 7.11 6.66
CA GLU A 97 -10.70 6.51 6.78
C GLU A 97 -10.83 5.69 8.06
N LEU A 98 -9.79 4.91 8.42
CA LEU A 98 -9.74 4.18 9.68
C LEU A 98 -9.77 5.13 10.89
N ILE A 99 -9.01 6.22 10.88
CA ILE A 99 -8.97 7.19 11.98
C ILE A 99 -10.34 7.87 12.15
N GLU A 100 -10.97 8.29 11.04
CA GLU A 100 -12.29 8.91 11.04
C GLU A 100 -13.37 7.93 11.50
N PHE A 101 -13.27 6.65 11.13
CA PHE A 101 -14.18 5.60 11.61
C PHE A 101 -14.20 5.51 13.15
N HIS A 102 -13.04 5.70 13.78
CA HIS A 102 -12.87 5.74 15.24
C HIS A 102 -13.17 7.10 15.89
N GLY A 103 -13.79 8.03 15.18
CA GLY A 103 -14.19 9.35 15.69
C GLY A 103 -13.17 10.47 15.46
N GLY A 104 -12.17 10.22 14.62
CA GLY A 104 -11.12 11.18 14.29
C GLY A 104 -9.94 11.13 15.26
N LYS A 105 -8.86 11.85 14.93
CA LYS A 105 -7.56 11.78 15.63
C LYS A 105 -7.67 11.97 17.15
N SER A 106 -8.32 13.04 17.60
CA SER A 106 -8.36 13.40 19.02
C SER A 106 -9.18 12.40 19.83
N GLU A 107 -10.35 12.02 19.31
CA GLU A 107 -11.26 11.10 19.99
C GLU A 107 -10.69 9.69 20.07
N PHE A 108 -10.05 9.23 18.99
CA PHE A 108 -9.44 7.90 18.95
C PHE A 108 -8.32 7.78 20.00
N ILE A 109 -7.44 8.80 20.10
CA ILE A 109 -6.37 8.82 21.09
C ILE A 109 -6.94 8.88 22.52
N GLU A 110 -7.93 9.74 22.77
CA GLU A 110 -8.50 9.90 24.12
C GLU A 110 -9.28 8.65 24.56
N THR A 111 -9.96 7.96 23.64
CA THR A 111 -10.64 6.68 23.91
C THR A 111 -9.67 5.63 24.41
N VAL A 112 -8.56 5.40 23.70
CA VAL A 112 -7.54 4.40 24.12
C VAL A 112 -6.90 4.81 25.44
N LYS A 113 -6.59 6.10 25.62
CA LYS A 113 -6.01 6.64 26.86
C LYS A 113 -6.92 6.44 28.07
N ASN A 114 -8.23 6.68 27.93
CA ASN A 114 -9.20 6.47 28.99
C ASN A 114 -9.40 4.99 29.31
N ARG A 115 -9.35 4.13 28.29
CA ARG A 115 -9.34 2.67 28.48
C ARG A 115 -8.13 2.23 29.30
N HIS A 116 -6.94 2.73 28.98
CA HIS A 116 -5.71 2.44 29.74
C HIS A 116 -5.79 2.93 31.20
N ARG A 117 -6.29 4.15 31.42
CA ARG A 117 -6.51 4.68 32.79
C ARG A 117 -7.44 3.77 33.59
N THR A 118 -8.52 3.32 32.97
CA THR A 118 -9.49 2.41 33.61
C THR A 118 -8.84 1.09 34.03
N PHE A 119 -8.03 0.47 33.15
CA PHE A 119 -7.29 -0.75 33.51
C PHE A 119 -6.28 -0.54 34.65
N LEU A 120 -5.61 0.62 34.68
CA LEU A 120 -4.67 0.93 35.76
C LEU A 120 -5.37 1.17 37.11
N GLN A 121 -6.57 1.76 37.09
CA GLN A 121 -7.35 2.07 38.29
C GLN A 121 -8.08 0.83 38.85
N ASN A 122 -8.48 -0.11 37.99
CA ASN A 122 -9.28 -1.29 38.37
C ASN A 122 -8.44 -2.57 38.58
N GLN A 123 -7.24 -2.45 39.16
CA GLN A 123 -6.39 -3.62 39.45
C GLN A 123 -6.90 -4.37 40.68
N ASN A 124 -7.14 -5.67 40.53
CA ASN A 124 -7.47 -6.56 41.64
C ASN A 124 -6.22 -6.98 42.44
N SER A 125 -6.42 -7.62 43.59
CA SER A 125 -5.33 -8.07 44.46
C SER A 125 -4.40 -9.07 43.75
N THR A 126 -4.94 -9.97 42.92
CA THR A 126 -4.17 -10.96 42.16
C THR A 126 -3.12 -10.30 41.25
N ILE A 127 -3.53 -9.25 40.53
CA ILE A 127 -2.66 -8.46 39.67
C ILE A 127 -1.55 -7.77 40.48
N ILE A 128 -1.93 -7.11 41.58
CA ILE A 128 -0.98 -6.36 42.42
C ILE A 128 0.09 -7.30 43.01
N GLU A 129 -0.34 -8.45 43.54
CA GLU A 129 0.55 -9.44 44.12
C GLU A 129 1.49 -10.05 43.09
N SER A 130 0.98 -10.47 41.93
CA SER A 130 1.80 -11.07 40.87
C SER A 130 2.78 -10.06 40.27
N LYS A 131 2.37 -8.80 40.04
CA LYS A 131 3.28 -7.72 39.63
C LYS A 131 4.43 -7.53 40.61
N LYS A 132 4.16 -7.54 41.92
CA LYS A 132 5.20 -7.41 42.95
C LYS A 132 6.25 -8.53 42.87
N LYS A 133 5.87 -9.73 42.41
CA LYS A 133 6.80 -10.87 42.24
C LYS A 133 7.63 -10.78 40.95
N LEU A 134 7.16 -10.03 39.95
CA LEU A 134 7.85 -9.80 38.68
C LEU A 134 8.65 -8.49 38.65
N ASN A 135 8.38 -7.56 39.57
CA ASN A 135 9.12 -6.29 39.70
C ASN A 135 10.47 -6.47 40.44
N GLU A 136 11.30 -7.38 39.95
CA GLU A 136 12.69 -7.57 40.38
C GLU A 136 13.60 -7.83 39.17
N PRO A 137 14.91 -7.55 39.24
CA PRO A 137 15.84 -7.93 38.17
C PRO A 137 15.76 -9.43 37.86
N LEU A 138 15.80 -9.78 36.57
CA LEU A 138 15.66 -11.16 36.10
C LEU A 138 16.78 -12.06 36.67
N LYS A 139 16.39 -13.04 37.48
CA LYS A 139 17.28 -14.10 38.00
C LYS A 139 16.96 -15.43 37.32
N LYS A 140 17.87 -15.96 36.50
CA LYS A 140 17.66 -17.22 35.74
C LYS A 140 17.19 -18.39 36.61
N ILE A 141 17.71 -18.50 37.84
CA ILE A 141 17.35 -19.56 38.81
C ILE A 141 15.86 -19.50 39.21
N LYS A 142 15.20 -18.34 39.10
CA LYS A 142 13.78 -18.15 39.46
C LYS A 142 12.84 -18.20 38.25
N TRP A 143 13.30 -18.67 37.09
CA TRP A 143 12.53 -18.60 35.85
C TRP A 143 11.14 -19.25 35.94
N GLU A 144 11.04 -20.44 36.52
CA GLU A 144 9.77 -21.14 36.72
C GLU A 144 8.78 -20.32 37.57
N LYS A 145 9.28 -19.64 38.60
CA LYS A 145 8.47 -18.73 39.42
C LYS A 145 7.97 -17.54 38.62
N TYR A 146 8.81 -16.96 37.76
CA TYR A 146 8.40 -15.85 36.88
C TYR A 146 7.35 -16.33 35.89
N GLN A 147 7.55 -17.47 35.24
CA GLN A 147 6.56 -18.05 34.32
C GLN A 147 5.21 -18.27 34.99
N LYS A 148 5.18 -18.75 36.23
CA LYS A 148 3.95 -18.89 37.00
C LYS A 148 3.21 -17.57 37.14
N HIS A 149 3.89 -16.49 37.56
CA HIS A 149 3.25 -15.19 37.75
C HIS A 149 2.93 -14.48 36.43
N ILE A 150 3.69 -14.72 35.37
CA ILE A 150 3.36 -14.24 34.02
C ILE A 150 2.05 -14.88 33.58
N LYS A 151 1.92 -16.21 33.69
CA LYS A 151 0.68 -16.93 33.34
C LYS A 151 -0.53 -16.44 34.15
N ILE A 152 -0.35 -16.22 35.45
CA ILE A 152 -1.43 -15.63 36.28
C ILE A 152 -1.87 -14.28 35.73
N LEU A 153 -0.93 -13.43 35.32
CA LEU A 153 -1.25 -12.12 34.75
C LEU A 153 -1.86 -12.23 33.34
N ASP A 154 -1.43 -13.17 32.50
CA ASP A 154 -2.01 -13.42 31.18
C ASP A 154 -3.48 -13.86 31.26
N ASP A 155 -3.84 -14.60 32.30
CA ASP A 155 -5.20 -15.10 32.53
C ASP A 155 -6.14 -14.02 33.13
N GLU A 156 -5.62 -12.85 33.55
CA GLU A 156 -6.40 -11.78 34.19
C GLU A 156 -6.97 -10.78 33.15
N PRO A 157 -8.30 -10.69 32.95
CA PRO A 157 -8.91 -9.89 31.87
C PRO A 157 -8.61 -8.39 31.94
N ASN A 158 -8.38 -7.87 33.14
CA ASN A 158 -8.11 -6.45 33.40
C ASN A 158 -6.61 -6.14 33.50
N TYR A 159 -5.74 -7.13 33.35
CA TYR A 159 -4.30 -6.92 33.27
C TYR A 159 -3.89 -6.54 31.84
N ARG A 160 -2.93 -5.64 31.73
CA ARG A 160 -2.32 -5.23 30.46
C ARG A 160 -0.82 -5.21 30.65
N HIS A 161 -0.10 -5.83 29.72
CA HIS A 161 1.36 -5.84 29.74
C HIS A 161 1.92 -4.43 29.49
N PRO A 162 3.17 -4.13 29.90
CA PRO A 162 3.81 -2.85 29.61
C PRO A 162 3.79 -2.47 28.12
N SER A 163 3.92 -3.45 27.22
CA SER A 163 3.81 -3.27 25.77
C SER A 163 2.43 -2.75 25.35
N GLU A 164 1.36 -3.28 25.93
CA GLU A 164 -0.02 -2.83 25.66
C GLU A 164 -0.27 -1.45 26.23
N LEU A 165 0.27 -1.13 27.42
CA LEU A 165 0.14 0.20 28.02
C LEU A 165 0.79 1.30 27.16
N LEU A 166 1.82 0.96 26.39
CA LEU A 166 2.47 1.85 25.42
C LEU A 166 1.65 2.03 24.13
N ALA A 167 0.56 1.30 23.93
CA ALA A 167 -0.23 1.37 22.70
C ALA A 167 -0.83 2.77 22.43
N THR A 168 -1.19 3.55 23.47
CA THR A 168 -1.65 4.94 23.27
C THR A 168 -0.56 5.81 22.67
N TYR A 169 0.68 5.64 23.14
CA TYR A 169 1.83 6.36 22.61
C TYR A 169 2.09 5.93 21.16
N GLY A 170 2.10 4.61 20.91
CA GLY A 170 2.21 4.05 19.57
C GLY A 170 1.17 4.60 18.60
N LEU A 171 -0.10 4.59 19.00
CA LEU A 171 -1.22 5.13 18.20
C LEU A 171 -1.04 6.60 17.87
N LYS A 172 -0.64 7.43 18.84
CA LYS A 172 -0.41 8.86 18.62
C LYS A 172 0.66 9.08 17.53
N TYR A 173 1.80 8.42 17.67
CA TYR A 173 2.90 8.56 16.70
C TYR A 173 2.56 7.93 15.35
N PHE A 174 1.83 6.82 15.33
CA PHE A 174 1.31 6.23 14.10
C PHE A 174 0.45 7.24 13.33
N ILE A 175 -0.54 7.85 13.98
CA ILE A 175 -1.40 8.86 13.34
C ILE A 175 -0.58 10.05 12.83
N GLU A 176 0.35 10.56 13.64
CA GLU A 176 1.22 11.68 13.23
C GLU A 176 2.13 11.31 12.05
N SER A 177 2.56 10.05 11.95
CA SER A 177 3.45 9.58 10.89
C SER A 177 2.75 9.41 9.55
N VAL A 178 1.49 8.97 9.53
CA VAL A 178 0.74 8.69 8.30
C VAL A 178 -0.07 9.89 7.81
N VAL A 179 -0.71 10.61 8.74
CA VAL A 179 -1.57 11.77 8.42
C VAL A 179 -0.77 13.07 8.31
N GLY A 180 0.41 13.11 8.92
CA GLY A 180 1.31 14.26 8.85
C GLY A 180 2.05 14.37 7.51
N ASN A 181 2.75 15.50 7.34
CA ASN A 181 3.57 15.77 6.14
C ASN A 181 4.84 14.89 6.05
N GLY A 182 5.14 14.11 7.08
CA GLY A 182 6.35 13.29 7.16
C GLY A 182 6.25 11.93 6.46
N PHE A 183 5.06 11.54 5.99
CA PHE A 183 4.85 10.24 5.38
C PHE A 183 5.66 10.06 4.10
N LYS A 184 6.33 8.92 3.97
CA LYS A 184 7.04 8.49 2.77
C LYS A 184 6.63 7.07 2.40
N SER A 185 6.56 6.77 1.12
CA SER A 185 6.19 5.43 0.63
C SER A 185 7.09 4.30 1.16
N VAL A 186 8.36 4.59 1.47
CA VAL A 186 9.27 3.63 2.14
C VAL A 186 8.77 3.13 3.50
N MET A 187 7.91 3.89 4.16
CA MET A 187 7.35 3.52 5.47
C MET A 187 6.20 2.52 5.35
N ILE A 188 5.59 2.36 4.18
CA ILE A 188 4.39 1.52 3.99
C ILE A 188 4.61 0.08 4.46
N PRO A 189 5.68 -0.64 4.05
CA PRO A 189 5.87 -2.02 4.49
C PRO A 189 6.06 -2.13 6.01
N GLU A 190 6.79 -1.19 6.62
CA GLU A 190 7.03 -1.19 8.06
C GLU A 190 5.75 -0.94 8.85
N ILE A 191 4.91 0.00 8.39
CA ILE A 191 3.61 0.29 8.98
C ILE A 191 2.68 -0.93 8.87
N LEU A 192 2.64 -1.58 7.70
CA LEU A 192 1.82 -2.77 7.49
C LEU A 192 2.26 -3.94 8.38
N GLU A 193 3.56 -4.22 8.42
CA GLU A 193 4.13 -5.36 9.15
C GLU A 193 4.05 -5.16 10.67
N TYR A 194 4.55 -4.04 11.19
CA TYR A 194 4.67 -3.85 12.64
C TYR A 194 3.53 -3.04 13.25
N GLY A 195 2.95 -2.10 12.50
CA GLY A 195 1.85 -1.27 13.00
C GLY A 195 0.51 -1.98 12.88
N LEU A 196 0.27 -2.64 11.74
CA LEU A 196 -1.01 -3.27 11.43
C LEU A 196 -0.97 -4.80 11.52
N GLY A 197 0.21 -5.41 11.71
CA GLY A 197 0.34 -6.87 11.87
C GLY A 197 -0.01 -7.66 10.61
N LEU A 198 0.16 -7.07 9.42
CA LEU A 198 -0.09 -7.75 8.16
C LEU A 198 1.06 -8.71 7.83
N ASP A 199 0.73 -9.95 7.47
CA ASP A 199 1.72 -10.91 6.96
C ASP A 199 2.23 -10.51 5.57
N MET A 200 3.53 -10.21 5.50
CA MET A 200 4.24 -9.76 4.31
C MET A 200 5.01 -10.87 3.58
N SER A 201 4.94 -12.13 4.06
CA SER A 201 5.74 -13.24 3.58
C SER A 201 5.29 -13.84 2.24
N GLU A 202 4.06 -13.56 1.83
CA GLU A 202 3.44 -14.11 0.62
C GLU A 202 4.23 -13.79 -0.65
N LYS A 203 4.36 -14.78 -1.55
CA LYS A 203 5.01 -14.64 -2.87
C LYS A 203 3.97 -14.83 -3.97
N VAL A 204 3.61 -13.74 -4.64
CA VAL A 204 2.49 -13.73 -5.61
C VAL A 204 2.92 -13.42 -7.05
N ASN A 205 4.19 -13.09 -7.24
CA ASN A 205 4.70 -12.63 -8.52
C ASN A 205 4.87 -13.78 -9.51
N LYS A 206 4.66 -13.48 -10.79
CA LYS A 206 4.85 -14.42 -11.89
C LYS A 206 6.06 -14.09 -12.77
N HIS A 207 6.52 -12.85 -12.75
CA HIS A 207 7.67 -12.42 -13.52
C HIS A 207 8.94 -13.15 -13.04
N PRO A 208 9.81 -13.66 -13.92
CA PRO A 208 11.04 -14.37 -13.53
C PRO A 208 11.90 -13.60 -12.51
N ASP A 209 12.09 -12.30 -12.70
CA ASP A 209 12.84 -11.44 -11.76
C ASP A 209 12.23 -11.28 -10.37
N LEU A 210 10.94 -11.61 -10.20
CA LEU A 210 10.16 -11.30 -9.00
C LEU A 210 9.61 -12.55 -8.29
N ILE A 211 9.71 -13.73 -8.90
CA ILE A 211 9.00 -14.94 -8.45
C ILE A 211 9.34 -15.34 -7.01
N ASP A 212 10.60 -15.14 -6.60
CA ASP A 212 11.07 -15.46 -5.26
C ASP A 212 10.85 -14.34 -4.24
N LYS A 213 10.34 -13.19 -4.68
CA LYS A 213 10.20 -11.98 -3.88
C LYS A 213 8.88 -11.98 -3.12
N ASN A 214 8.95 -11.68 -1.83
CA ASN A 214 7.77 -11.49 -0.99
C ASN A 214 7.11 -10.11 -1.23
N LEU A 215 6.01 -9.82 -0.54
CA LEU A 215 5.27 -8.57 -0.73
C LEU A 215 6.13 -7.32 -0.47
N LYS A 216 6.96 -7.35 0.59
CA LYS A 216 7.84 -6.24 0.98
C LYS A 216 8.94 -6.01 -0.06
N GLU A 217 9.68 -7.05 -0.42
CA GLU A 217 10.73 -6.97 -1.43
C GLU A 217 10.18 -6.49 -2.78
N THR A 218 9.00 -6.97 -3.17
CA THR A 218 8.36 -6.56 -4.42
C THR A 218 7.98 -5.09 -4.41
N PHE A 219 7.42 -4.62 -3.29
CA PHE A 219 7.09 -3.21 -3.12
C PHE A 219 8.33 -2.31 -3.17
N ASP A 220 9.42 -2.71 -2.50
CA ASP A 220 10.68 -1.98 -2.53
C ASP A 220 11.26 -1.92 -3.95
N ILE A 221 11.29 -3.04 -4.67
CA ILE A 221 11.71 -3.08 -6.08
C ILE A 221 10.87 -2.11 -6.92
N MET A 222 9.55 -2.13 -6.75
CA MET A 222 8.65 -1.24 -7.48
C MET A 222 8.92 0.24 -7.17
N ARG A 223 9.13 0.59 -5.89
CA ARG A 223 9.45 1.94 -5.45
C ARG A 223 10.77 2.41 -6.06
N ASP A 224 11.79 1.57 -6.05
CA ASP A 224 13.11 1.92 -6.57
C ASP A 224 13.06 2.12 -8.09
N LEU A 225 12.29 1.29 -8.80
CA LEU A 225 11.99 1.51 -10.23
C LEU A 225 11.27 2.85 -10.46
N ARG A 226 10.24 3.16 -9.66
CA ARG A 226 9.51 4.44 -9.72
C ARG A 226 10.43 5.63 -9.49
N ASN A 227 11.32 5.55 -8.50
CA ASN A 227 12.29 6.62 -8.21
C ASN A 227 13.29 6.77 -9.35
N SER A 228 13.82 5.66 -9.88
CA SER A 228 14.73 5.65 -11.03
C SER A 228 14.10 6.33 -12.25
N ILE A 229 12.84 6.01 -12.55
CA ILE A 229 12.07 6.64 -13.64
C ILE A 229 11.85 8.13 -13.35
N GLY A 230 11.45 8.48 -12.12
CA GLY A 230 11.22 9.87 -11.71
C GLY A 230 12.47 10.76 -11.79
N HIS A 231 13.66 10.18 -11.59
CA HIS A 231 14.94 10.87 -11.76
C HIS A 231 15.45 10.89 -13.21
N GLY A 232 14.70 10.34 -14.17
CA GLY A 232 15.07 10.35 -15.58
C GLY A 232 16.11 9.31 -15.96
N ASN A 233 16.36 8.30 -15.13
CA ASN A 233 17.34 7.27 -15.47
C ASN A 233 16.86 6.45 -16.69
N PRO A 234 17.76 6.12 -17.64
CA PRO A 234 17.40 5.50 -18.92
C PRO A 234 17.04 4.01 -18.82
N HIS A 235 16.80 3.47 -17.61
CA HIS A 235 16.49 2.05 -17.43
C HIS A 235 15.22 1.68 -18.22
N SER A 236 15.39 0.84 -19.25
CA SER A 236 14.26 0.28 -19.98
C SER A 236 13.62 -0.80 -19.12
N ILE A 237 12.43 -0.52 -18.60
CA ILE A 237 11.60 -1.52 -17.94
C ILE A 237 10.70 -2.19 -18.97
N GLY A 238 10.76 -3.53 -19.02
CA GLY A 238 9.90 -4.33 -19.89
C GLY A 238 8.43 -4.11 -19.54
N PHE A 239 7.58 -4.01 -20.57
CA PHE A 239 6.15 -3.83 -20.41
C PHE A 239 5.49 -4.98 -19.63
N GLU A 240 5.96 -6.21 -19.83
CA GLU A 240 5.49 -7.40 -19.10
C GLU A 240 5.75 -7.27 -17.60
N LYS A 241 6.96 -6.85 -17.20
CA LYS A 241 7.32 -6.58 -15.81
C LYS A 241 6.42 -5.52 -15.18
N VAL A 242 6.11 -4.45 -15.89
CA VAL A 242 5.18 -3.41 -15.40
C VAL A 242 3.78 -3.97 -15.19
N MET A 243 3.27 -4.78 -16.13
CA MET A 243 1.95 -5.41 -15.98
C MET A 243 1.90 -6.35 -14.78
N ASP A 244 2.97 -7.09 -14.50
CA ASP A 244 3.06 -7.93 -13.30
C ASP A 244 3.14 -7.12 -12.01
N LEU A 245 3.88 -5.99 -11.99
CA LEU A 245 3.90 -5.07 -10.85
C LEU A 245 2.53 -4.45 -10.58
N ILE A 246 1.73 -4.17 -11.62
CA ILE A 246 0.35 -3.68 -11.45
C ILE A 246 -0.56 -4.77 -10.90
N ARG A 247 -0.42 -6.02 -11.35
CA ARG A 247 -1.12 -7.17 -10.77
C ARG A 247 -0.77 -7.35 -9.30
N PHE A 248 0.52 -7.22 -8.96
CA PHE A 248 0.99 -7.20 -7.59
C PHE A 248 0.30 -6.10 -6.77
N LEU A 249 0.26 -4.85 -7.24
CA LEU A 249 -0.43 -3.77 -6.51
C LEU A 249 -1.92 -4.04 -6.30
N ARG A 250 -2.60 -4.65 -7.27
CA ARG A 250 -4.01 -5.06 -7.12
C ARG A 250 -4.18 -6.10 -6.03
N HIS A 251 -3.34 -7.13 -6.01
CA HIS A 251 -3.33 -8.15 -4.95
C HIS A 251 -3.02 -7.51 -3.59
N PHE A 252 -1.97 -6.70 -3.55
CA PHE A 252 -1.47 -6.11 -2.32
C PHE A 252 -2.48 -5.14 -1.70
N SER A 253 -3.11 -4.29 -2.53
CA SER A 253 -4.18 -3.39 -2.05
C SER A 253 -5.40 -4.14 -1.53
N LEU A 254 -5.84 -5.21 -2.20
CA LEU A 254 -6.95 -6.05 -1.73
C LEU A 254 -6.63 -6.70 -0.39
N LYS A 255 -5.43 -7.29 -0.27
CA LYS A 255 -4.97 -7.91 0.98
C LYS A 255 -4.92 -6.91 2.13
N ILE A 256 -4.44 -5.68 1.88
CA ILE A 256 -4.44 -4.61 2.88
C ILE A 256 -5.88 -4.26 3.27
N ASP A 257 -6.75 -4.04 2.30
CA ASP A 257 -8.15 -3.65 2.54
C ASP A 257 -8.88 -4.70 3.38
N GLU A 258 -8.82 -5.97 2.97
CA GLU A 258 -9.44 -7.09 3.69
C GLU A 258 -8.90 -7.22 5.12
N HIS A 259 -7.58 -7.07 5.31
CA HIS A 259 -6.97 -7.11 6.62
C HIS A 259 -7.46 -5.98 7.52
N LEU A 260 -7.56 -4.77 6.98
CA LEU A 260 -8.06 -3.61 7.72
C LEU A 260 -9.54 -3.77 8.06
N THR A 261 -10.39 -4.16 7.11
CA THR A 261 -11.83 -4.30 7.35
C THR A 261 -12.15 -5.38 8.37
N ASN A 262 -11.37 -6.46 8.38
CA ASN A 262 -11.60 -7.59 9.29
C ASN A 262 -11.10 -7.33 10.73
N ASN A 263 -10.07 -6.50 10.91
CA ASN A 263 -9.39 -6.37 12.20
C ASN A 263 -9.46 -4.96 12.81
N PHE A 264 -9.58 -3.90 12.01
CA PHE A 264 -9.42 -2.51 12.46
C PHE A 264 -10.67 -1.66 12.31
N PHE A 265 -11.54 -1.96 11.34
CA PHE A 265 -12.85 -1.30 11.19
C PHE A 265 -13.91 -1.93 12.10
N ILE A 266 -13.60 -1.99 13.40
CA ILE A 266 -14.47 -2.54 14.46
C ILE A 266 -14.84 -1.41 15.40
N LEU A 267 -16.14 -1.25 15.69
CA LEU A 267 -16.58 -0.20 16.60
C LEU A 267 -16.08 -0.49 18.01
N GLU A 268 -15.19 0.37 18.47
CA GLU A 268 -14.60 0.31 19.81
C GLU A 268 -15.29 1.21 20.84
N ARG A 269 -16.33 1.93 20.41
CA ARG A 269 -17.11 2.88 21.21
C ARG A 269 -18.55 2.41 21.41
N SER A 270 -19.08 2.65 22.61
CA SER A 270 -20.52 2.58 22.87
C SER A 270 -21.07 4.00 22.98
N ARG A 271 -21.59 4.52 21.86
CA ARG A 271 -21.95 5.93 21.58
C ARG A 271 -20.74 6.82 21.30
#